data_AF-A0A829N1E6-F1
#
_entry.id   AF-A0A829N1E6-F1
#
_cell.length_a   1.000
_cell.length_b   1.000
_cell.length_c   1.000
_cell.angle_alpha   90.00
_cell.angle_beta   90.00
_cell.angle_gamma   90.00
#
_symmetry.space_group_name_H-M   'P 1'
#
loop_
_entity.id
_entity.type
_entity.pdbx_description
1 polymer ?
#
loop_
_entity_poly.entity_id
_entity_poly.type
_entity_poly.pdbx_seq_one_letter_code
_entity_poly.pdbx_strand_id
1 'polypeptide(L)'
;MTRLLKWERLALKGDFSAMPIPFAWDQSGRFAHFLNGYEVTGGMDPLAELSNAMSARVRETGKWEGSALKLWLCLFFQHRAHRHMGSERSEPMLDGLCEALRMALSRLSPAEAKALASRLNQNAS
;
A
#
# COMPACT_ATOMS: atom_id res chain seq x y z
N MET A 1 -21.15 7.85 -3.71
CA MET A 1 -19.70 8.01 -3.48
C MET A 1 -19.46 8.20 -1.99
N THR A 2 -18.75 7.27 -1.36
CA THR A 2 -18.43 7.38 0.07
C THR A 2 -17.40 8.49 0.27
N ARG A 3 -17.68 9.42 1.18
CA ARG A 3 -16.76 10.53 1.48
C ARG A 3 -15.45 9.97 2.04
N LEU A 4 -14.32 10.46 1.53
CA LEU A 4 -13.02 10.13 2.09
C LEU A 4 -12.93 10.54 3.57
N LEU A 5 -12.21 9.77 4.37
CA LEU A 5 -11.84 10.13 5.73
C LEU A 5 -10.85 11.30 5.73
N LYS A 6 -10.67 11.95 6.88
CA LYS A 6 -9.75 13.08 7.00
C LYS A 6 -8.32 12.67 6.64
N TRP A 7 -7.86 11.54 7.16
CA TRP A 7 -6.50 11.05 6.94
C TRP A 7 -6.27 10.62 5.49
N GLU A 8 -7.27 10.02 4.83
CA GLU A 8 -7.21 9.65 3.40
C GLU A 8 -6.98 10.88 2.51
N ARG A 9 -7.70 11.97 2.78
CA ARG A 9 -7.51 13.25 2.05
C ARG A 9 -6.14 13.87 2.27
N LEU A 10 -5.55 13.69 3.45
CA LEU A 10 -4.21 14.17 3.75
C LEU A 10 -3.16 13.30 3.05
N ALA A 11 -3.33 11.98 3.07
CA ALA A 11 -2.45 11.05 2.38
C ALA A 11 -2.40 11.29 0.86
N LEU A 12 -3.52 11.63 0.23
CA LEU A 12 -3.57 12.04 -1.19
C LEU A 12 -2.74 13.29 -1.49
N LYS A 13 -2.45 14.11 -0.48
CA LYS A 13 -1.59 15.31 -0.57
C LYS A 13 -0.15 15.03 -0.13
N GLY A 14 0.18 13.78 0.20
CA GLY A 14 1.49 13.38 0.73
C GLY A 14 1.65 13.61 2.23
N ASP A 15 0.59 13.98 2.95
CA ASP A 15 0.62 14.08 4.41
C ASP A 15 0.13 12.77 5.03
N PHE A 16 1.08 11.95 5.46
CA PHE A 16 0.84 10.65 6.09
C PHE A 16 0.78 10.72 7.63
N SER A 17 0.89 11.91 8.22
CA SER A 17 0.96 12.07 9.69
C SER A 17 -0.34 11.68 10.41
N ALA A 18 -1.46 11.77 9.71
CA ALA A 18 -2.79 11.47 10.25
C ALA A 18 -3.23 10.01 10.03
N MET A 19 -2.38 9.15 9.46
CA MET A 19 -2.72 7.74 9.26
C MET A 19 -3.03 7.04 10.59
N PRO A 20 -3.97 6.08 10.62
CA PRO A 20 -4.29 5.31 11.81
C PRO A 20 -3.07 4.63 12.43
N ILE A 21 -3.09 4.46 13.76
CA ILE A 21 -2.09 3.71 14.52
C ILE A 21 -2.83 2.78 15.48
N PRO A 22 -2.79 1.45 15.29
CA PRO A 22 -2.12 0.74 14.18
C PRO A 22 -2.82 0.96 12.83
N PHE A 23 -2.08 0.77 11.73
CA PHE A 23 -2.68 0.71 10.38
C PHE A 23 -2.81 -0.75 9.93
N ALA A 24 -4.05 -1.18 9.67
CA ALA A 24 -4.40 -2.59 9.45
C ALA A 24 -5.10 -2.83 8.11
N TRP A 25 -5.21 -4.10 7.74
CA TRP A 25 -5.73 -4.56 6.45
C TRP A 25 -7.13 -4.04 6.14
N ASP A 26 -8.02 -4.10 7.12
CA ASP A 26 -9.44 -3.69 7.03
C ASP A 26 -9.63 -2.21 6.64
N GLN A 27 -8.72 -1.34 7.10
CA GLN A 27 -8.70 0.09 6.82
C GLN A 27 -8.00 0.43 5.50
N SER A 28 -7.18 -0.49 5.00
CA SER A 28 -6.22 -0.20 3.93
C SER A 28 -6.80 -0.33 2.52
N GLY A 29 -7.98 -0.93 2.36
CA GLY A 29 -8.57 -1.25 1.05
C GLY A 29 -8.63 -0.06 0.11
N ARG A 30 -9.34 1.02 0.48
CA ARG A 30 -9.44 2.21 -0.37
C ARG A 30 -8.08 2.89 -0.58
N PHE A 31 -7.29 2.99 0.50
CA PHE A 31 -5.97 3.60 0.47
C PHE A 31 -5.00 2.89 -0.49
N ALA A 32 -5.06 1.56 -0.57
CA ALA A 32 -4.25 0.77 -1.49
C ALA A 32 -4.48 1.19 -2.96
N HIS A 33 -5.71 1.56 -3.30
CA HIS A 33 -6.14 1.97 -4.64
C HIS A 33 -5.83 3.43 -4.99
N PHE A 34 -5.34 4.27 -4.06
CA PHE A 34 -4.80 5.58 -4.42
C PHE A 34 -3.61 5.45 -5.36
N LEU A 35 -2.85 4.35 -5.32
CA LEU A 35 -1.80 4.08 -6.27
C LEU A 35 -2.32 3.08 -7.32
N ASN A 36 -2.34 3.46 -8.60
CA ASN A 36 -2.59 2.49 -9.66
C ASN A 36 -1.32 1.65 -9.88
N GLY A 37 -1.24 0.51 -9.21
CA GLY A 37 -0.04 -0.33 -9.27
C GLY A 37 0.33 -0.76 -10.67
N TYR A 38 -0.65 -1.04 -11.54
CA TYR A 38 -0.39 -1.47 -12.92
C TYR A 38 0.29 -0.39 -13.76
N GLU A 39 -0.17 0.87 -13.65
CA GLU A 39 0.44 1.99 -14.39
C GLU A 39 1.87 2.23 -13.92
N VAL A 40 2.12 2.11 -12.62
CA VAL A 40 3.45 2.36 -12.04
C VAL A 40 4.46 1.29 -12.43
N THR A 41 4.04 0.03 -12.54
CA THR A 41 4.94 -1.10 -12.87
C THR A 41 4.97 -1.44 -14.35
N GLY A 42 4.11 -0.84 -15.17
CA GLY A 42 4.00 -1.17 -16.60
C GLY A 42 3.19 -2.43 -16.89
N GLY A 43 2.32 -2.86 -15.97
CA GLY A 43 1.40 -3.99 -16.18
C GLY A 43 1.25 -4.92 -14.98
N MET A 44 0.45 -5.97 -15.17
CA MET A 44 0.14 -6.97 -14.14
C MET A 44 1.33 -7.87 -13.81
N ASP A 45 2.05 -8.39 -14.80
CA ASP A 45 3.10 -9.38 -14.57
C ASP A 45 4.26 -8.81 -13.73
N PRO A 46 4.82 -7.63 -14.02
CA PRO A 46 5.87 -7.05 -13.19
C PRO A 46 5.41 -6.75 -11.74
N LEU A 47 4.13 -6.38 -11.58
CA LEU A 47 3.55 -6.15 -10.26
C LEU A 47 3.38 -7.45 -9.47
N ALA A 48 2.92 -8.51 -10.14
CA ALA A 48 2.75 -9.83 -9.55
C ALA A 48 4.11 -10.41 -9.12
N GLU A 49 5.12 -10.31 -9.99
CA GLU A 49 6.50 -10.72 -9.69
C GLU A 49 7.05 -10.00 -8.46
N LEU A 50 6.89 -8.67 -8.39
CA LEU A 50 7.31 -7.87 -7.24
C LEU A 50 6.60 -8.31 -5.95
N SER A 51 5.27 -8.46 -5.99
CA SER A 51 4.50 -8.82 -4.80
C SER A 51 4.82 -10.24 -4.33
N ASN A 52 5.00 -11.18 -5.26
CA ASN A 52 5.39 -12.55 -4.96
C ASN A 52 6.79 -12.65 -4.37
N ALA A 53 7.77 -11.91 -4.92
CA ALA A 53 9.12 -11.87 -4.40
C ALA A 53 9.17 -11.28 -2.98
N MET A 54 8.47 -10.17 -2.72
CA MET A 54 8.40 -9.58 -1.38
C MET A 54 7.73 -10.54 -0.39
N SER A 55 6.69 -11.23 -0.84
CA SER A 55 5.98 -12.22 -0.04
C SER A 55 6.82 -13.42 0.34
N ALA A 56 7.63 -13.95 -0.60
CA ALA A 56 8.56 -15.04 -0.33
C ALA A 56 9.57 -14.63 0.74
N ARG A 57 10.16 -13.43 0.59
CA ARG A 57 11.09 -12.88 1.57
C ARG A 57 10.48 -12.73 2.96
N VAL A 58 9.23 -12.27 3.08
CA VAL A 58 8.55 -12.16 4.39
C VAL A 58 8.31 -13.53 5.02
N ARG A 59 8.03 -14.57 4.22
CA ARG A 59 7.90 -15.93 4.74
C ARG A 59 9.22 -16.46 5.31
N GLU A 60 10.35 -16.02 4.75
CA GLU A 60 11.69 -16.38 5.22
C GLU A 60 12.14 -15.55 6.44
N THR A 61 11.88 -14.24 6.45
CA THR A 61 12.41 -13.31 7.46
C THR A 61 11.42 -12.93 8.56
N GLY A 62 10.13 -13.19 8.35
CA GLY A 62 9.04 -12.73 9.20
C GLY A 62 8.74 -11.23 9.12
N LYS A 63 9.38 -10.48 8.22
CA LYS A 63 9.28 -9.01 8.16
C LYS A 63 9.07 -8.48 6.75
N TRP A 64 8.15 -7.53 6.63
CA TRP A 64 8.00 -6.71 5.42
C TRP A 64 9.08 -5.64 5.39
N GLU A 65 9.85 -5.63 4.31
CA GLU A 65 10.95 -4.68 4.09
C GLU A 65 10.86 -4.11 2.67
N GLY A 66 11.24 -2.86 2.49
CA GLY A 66 11.24 -2.20 1.20
C GLY A 66 11.01 -0.70 1.31
N SER A 67 11.07 -0.01 0.17
CA SER A 67 10.65 1.38 0.10
C SER A 67 9.13 1.51 0.23
N ALA A 68 8.66 2.69 0.64
CA ALA A 68 7.23 2.99 0.72
C ALA A 68 6.49 2.65 -0.59
N LEU A 69 7.10 2.94 -1.74
CA LEU A 69 6.52 2.59 -3.04
C LEU A 69 6.35 1.08 -3.24
N LYS A 70 7.39 0.28 -2.96
CA LYS A 70 7.32 -1.18 -3.14
C LYS A 70 6.27 -1.81 -2.22
N LEU A 71 6.22 -1.35 -0.97
CA LEU A 71 5.22 -1.80 0.01
C LEU A 71 3.80 -1.41 -0.44
N TRP A 72 3.59 -0.22 -0.98
CA TRP A 72 2.28 0.22 -1.49
C TRP A 72 1.86 -0.56 -2.74
N LEU A 73 2.79 -0.82 -3.67
CA LEU A 73 2.52 -1.67 -4.83
C LEU A 73 2.12 -3.09 -4.39
N CYS A 74 2.83 -3.65 -3.41
CA CYS A 74 2.48 -4.94 -2.84
C CYS A 74 1.08 -4.89 -2.22
N LEU A 75 0.76 -3.87 -1.42
CA LEU A 75 -0.55 -3.70 -0.80
C LEU A 75 -1.68 -3.63 -1.86
N PHE A 76 -1.49 -2.82 -2.91
CA PHE A 76 -2.42 -2.74 -4.04
C PHE A 76 -2.66 -4.11 -4.67
N PHE A 77 -1.58 -4.86 -4.95
CA PHE A 77 -1.69 -6.18 -5.54
C PHE A 77 -2.43 -7.17 -4.63
N GLN A 78 -2.14 -7.17 -3.33
CA GLN A 78 -2.82 -8.05 -2.38
C GLN A 78 -4.33 -7.75 -2.31
N HIS A 79 -4.75 -6.48 -2.32
CA HIS A 79 -6.19 -6.14 -2.33
C HIS A 79 -6.87 -6.56 -3.64
N ARG A 80 -6.18 -6.41 -4.77
CA ARG A 80 -6.67 -6.90 -6.06
C ARG A 80 -6.81 -8.42 -6.08
N ALA A 81 -5.80 -9.14 -5.60
CA ALA A 81 -5.82 -10.59 -5.51
C ALA A 81 -6.95 -11.06 -4.57
N HIS A 82 -7.07 -10.45 -3.38
CA HIS A 82 -8.12 -10.76 -2.42
C HIS A 82 -9.53 -10.61 -3.01
N ARG A 83 -9.78 -9.53 -3.75
CA ARG A 83 -11.07 -9.30 -4.40
C ARG A 83 -11.42 -10.34 -5.48
N HIS A 84 -10.43 -10.87 -6.18
CA HIS A 84 -10.64 -11.79 -7.31
C HIS A 84 -10.58 -13.26 -6.94
N MET A 85 -9.76 -13.62 -5.95
CA MET A 85 -9.41 -15.01 -5.62
C MET A 85 -9.64 -15.34 -4.14
N GLY A 86 -10.02 -14.37 -3.31
CA GLY A 86 -9.93 -14.50 -1.85
C GLY A 86 -8.48 -14.32 -1.35
N SER A 87 -8.28 -14.28 -0.03
CA SER A 87 -6.93 -14.25 0.55
C SER A 87 -6.53 -15.64 0.99
N GLU A 88 -5.45 -16.17 0.43
CA GLU A 88 -4.74 -17.33 1.02
C GLU A 88 -3.81 -16.91 2.17
N ARG A 89 -3.64 -15.60 2.40
CA ARG A 89 -2.78 -15.05 3.45
C ARG A 89 -3.58 -14.79 4.71
N SER A 90 -2.95 -15.05 5.85
CA SER A 90 -3.51 -14.70 7.15
C SER A 90 -3.54 -13.18 7.32
N GLU A 91 -4.60 -12.67 7.95
CA GLU A 91 -4.76 -11.25 8.27
C GLU A 91 -3.55 -10.65 9.01
N PRO A 92 -2.91 -11.32 10.00
CA PRO A 92 -1.72 -10.78 10.66
C PRO A 92 -0.55 -10.50 9.72
N MET A 93 -0.37 -11.31 8.66
CA MET A 93 0.68 -11.05 7.66
C MET A 93 0.38 -9.77 6.86
N LEU A 94 -0.90 -9.53 6.56
CA LEU A 94 -1.37 -8.37 5.81
C LEU A 94 -1.37 -7.10 6.68
N ASP A 95 -1.70 -7.21 7.97
CA ASP A 95 -1.54 -6.12 8.94
C ASP A 95 -0.08 -5.72 9.07
N GLY A 96 0.84 -6.70 9.08
CA GLY A 96 2.28 -6.42 9.05
C GLY A 96 2.72 -5.64 7.81
N LEU A 97 2.12 -5.88 6.65
CA LEU A 97 2.38 -5.11 5.42
C LEU A 97 1.89 -3.67 5.57
N CYS A 98 0.68 -3.50 6.11
CA CYS A 98 0.08 -2.19 6.33
C CYS A 98 0.95 -1.36 7.30
N GLU A 99 1.34 -1.93 8.42
CA GLU A 99 2.16 -1.23 9.41
C GLU A 99 3.57 -0.91 8.88
N ALA A 100 4.20 -1.84 8.14
CA ALA A 100 5.47 -1.57 7.49
C ALA A 100 5.37 -0.43 6.47
N LEU A 101 4.29 -0.38 5.69
CA LEU A 101 4.02 0.72 4.76
C LEU A 101 3.84 2.05 5.50
N ARG A 102 3.03 2.08 6.57
CA ARG A 102 2.82 3.29 7.39
C ARG A 102 4.15 3.82 7.93
N MET A 103 4.99 2.94 8.48
CA MET A 103 6.31 3.29 9.00
C MET A 103 7.26 3.79 7.90
N ALA A 104 7.20 3.22 6.69
CA ALA A 104 7.98 3.69 5.57
C ALA A 104 7.51 5.08 5.09
N LEU A 105 6.20 5.31 5.04
CA LEU A 105 5.61 6.60 4.64
C LEU A 105 5.92 7.72 5.65
N SER A 106 5.91 7.43 6.95
CA SER A 106 6.23 8.41 7.99
C SER A 106 7.70 8.84 8.01
N ARG A 107 8.57 8.10 7.32
CA ARG A 107 10.02 8.39 7.22
C ARG A 107 10.39 9.15 5.95
N LEU A 108 9.45 9.37 5.04
CA LEU A 108 9.71 10.13 3.83
C LEU A 108 10.02 11.59 4.17
N SER A 109 11.02 12.15 3.50
CA SER A 109 11.20 13.60 3.46
C SER A 109 10.01 14.28 2.75
N PRO A 110 9.77 15.58 2.98
CA PRO A 110 8.72 16.31 2.28
C PRO A 110 8.81 16.22 0.75
N ALA A 111 10.03 16.17 0.19
CA ALA A 111 10.26 16.05 -1.24
C ALA A 111 9.84 14.66 -1.76
N GLU A 112 10.21 13.59 -1.06
CA GLU A 112 9.82 12.22 -1.43
C GLU A 112 8.32 12.01 -1.28
N ALA A 113 7.72 12.52 -0.20
CA ALA A 113 6.28 12.45 0.01
C ALA A 113 5.51 13.17 -1.12
N LYS A 114 5.97 14.35 -1.55
CA LYS A 114 5.39 15.08 -2.68
C LYS A 114 5.54 14.31 -4.00
N ALA A 115 6.71 13.73 -4.25
CA ALA A 115 6.98 12.94 -5.46
C ALA A 115 6.16 11.63 -5.50
N LEU A 116 5.86 11.04 -4.34
CA LEU A 116 4.96 9.89 -4.24
C LEU A 116 3.50 10.31 -4.45
N ALA A 117 3.08 11.41 -3.80
CA ALA A 117 1.71 11.93 -3.89
C ALA A 117 1.31 12.32 -5.33
N SER A 118 2.25 12.80 -6.15
CA SER A 118 1.98 13.13 -7.56
C SER A 118 1.61 11.92 -8.41
N ARG A 119 1.84 10.69 -7.93
CA ARG A 119 1.47 9.44 -8.60
C ARG A 119 0.10 8.91 -8.15
N LEU A 120 -0.54 9.56 -7.18
CA LEU A 120 -1.78 9.07 -6.60
C LEU A 120 -3.00 9.51 -7.42
N ASN A 121 -3.87 8.56 -7.69
CA ASN A 121 -5.16 8.78 -8.30
C ASN A 121 -6.13 9.43 -7.31
N GLN A 122 -6.50 10.68 -7.60
CA GLN A 122 -7.43 11.46 -6.78
C GLN A 122 -8.88 10.93 -6.81
N ASN A 123 -9.17 10.03 -7.74
CA ASN A 123 -10.50 9.45 -7.95
C ASN A 123 -10.59 7.98 -7.52
N ALA A 124 -9.66 7.47 -6.70
CA ALA A 124 -9.75 6.07 -6.27
C ALA A 124 -11.05 5.85 -5.48
N SER A 125 -11.93 5.01 -6.04
CA SER A 125 -13.28 4.73 -5.58
C SER A 125 -13.40 3.33 -5.00
#